data_AF-A0A367KBG4-F1
#
_entry.id   AF-A0A367KBG4-F1
#
_cell.length_a   1.000
_cell.length_b   1.000
_cell.length_c   1.000
_cell.angle_alpha   90.00
_cell.angle_beta   90.00
_cell.angle_gamma   90.00
#
_symmetry.space_group_name_H-M   'P 1'
#
loop_
_entity.id
_entity.type
_entity.pdbx_description
1 polymer ?
#
loop_
_entity_poly.entity_id
_entity_poly.type
_entity_poly.pdbx_seq_one_letter_code
_entity_poly.pdbx_strand_id
1 'polypeptide(L)'
;MENNKSPKAPTLCTAGCGFYGNELFNNMCSKCFKEATAKNEAVTKEETTIREQQSTPSTTTTTTTTTTTRKHLRTPSPEPRDIETTVPPSIPSPSDSKNDNKPVQTNKGRCFKCRIKVPLAKQAANKCRCDYVFCDTHRYPDRHDCEIDYAKMDRELLAKNNPKLHERPKGGRSFQRIDSL
;
A
#
# COMPACT_ATOMS: atom_id res chain seq x y z
N MET A 1 1.77 15.04 38.27
CA MET A 1 2.80 13.99 38.37
C MET A 1 2.97 13.39 36.98
N GLU A 2 3.51 14.20 36.08
CA GLU A 2 3.84 13.83 34.71
C GLU A 2 4.94 12.76 34.74
N ASN A 3 4.56 11.52 34.40
CA ASN A 3 5.50 10.43 34.20
C ASN A 3 6.20 10.60 32.85
N ASN A 4 7.25 11.42 32.83
CA ASN A 4 8.16 11.57 31.70
C ASN A 4 9.07 10.34 31.60
N LYS A 5 8.51 9.22 31.12
CA LYS A 5 9.29 8.02 30.82
C LYS A 5 9.88 8.16 29.43
N SER A 6 11.15 8.57 29.38
CA SER A 6 11.97 8.54 28.18
C SER A 6 11.78 7.19 27.45
N PRO A 7 11.48 7.18 26.13
CA PRO A 7 11.26 5.94 25.42
C PRO A 7 12.57 5.17 25.36
N LYS A 8 12.63 4.02 26.07
CA LYS A 8 13.72 3.05 25.88
C LYS A 8 13.77 2.68 24.40
N ALA A 9 14.98 2.55 23.86
CA ALA A 9 15.19 2.11 22.49
C ALA A 9 14.40 0.80 22.24
N PRO A 10 13.66 0.70 21.12
CA PRO A 10 12.79 -0.44 20.88
C PRO A 10 13.63 -1.72 20.75
N THR A 11 13.36 -2.68 21.63
CA THR A 11 14.05 -3.97 21.67
C THR A 11 13.54 -4.88 20.55
N LEU A 12 14.41 -5.70 19.97
CA LEU A 12 14.02 -6.69 18.98
C LEU A 12 13.36 -7.90 19.64
N CYS A 13 12.47 -8.54 18.90
CA CYS A 13 11.76 -9.74 19.33
C CYS A 13 12.74 -10.83 19.75
N THR A 14 12.57 -11.37 20.95
CA THR A 14 13.44 -12.42 21.50
C THR A 14 13.43 -13.70 20.67
N ALA A 15 12.37 -13.97 19.90
CA ALA A 15 12.31 -15.07 18.94
C ALA A 15 13.18 -14.87 17.68
N GLY A 16 13.90 -13.74 17.56
CA GLY A 16 14.85 -13.50 16.47
C GLY A 16 14.21 -13.22 15.10
N CYS A 17 12.92 -12.88 15.04
CA CYS A 17 12.20 -12.69 13.78
C CYS A 17 12.42 -11.32 13.11
N GLY A 18 13.27 -10.45 13.68
CA GLY A 18 13.60 -9.13 13.12
C GLY A 18 12.53 -8.05 13.30
N PHE A 19 11.44 -8.32 14.03
CA PHE A 19 10.43 -7.33 14.41
C PHE A 19 10.63 -6.83 15.84
N TYR A 20 10.09 -5.67 16.20
CA TYR A 20 10.20 -5.12 17.57
C TYR A 20 9.34 -5.90 18.58
N GLY A 21 9.90 -6.15 19.76
CA GLY A 21 9.24 -6.80 20.89
C GLY A 21 8.61 -5.80 21.85
N ASN A 22 7.66 -6.26 22.66
CA ASN A 22 7.07 -5.45 23.74
C ASN A 22 7.39 -6.08 25.10
N GLU A 23 7.79 -5.26 26.08
CA GLU A 23 8.04 -5.70 27.46
C GLU A 23 6.82 -6.42 28.07
N LEU A 24 5.59 -6.03 27.70
CA LEU A 24 4.35 -6.69 28.15
C LEU A 24 4.16 -8.12 27.61
N PHE A 25 4.78 -8.44 26.46
CA PHE A 25 4.68 -9.74 25.80
C PHE A 25 6.01 -10.49 25.88
N ASN A 26 6.72 -10.40 27.01
CA ASN A 26 8.04 -11.02 27.22
C ASN A 26 9.07 -10.65 26.14
N ASN A 27 9.09 -9.39 25.68
CA ASN A 27 9.90 -8.91 24.55
C ASN A 27 9.67 -9.68 23.24
N MET A 28 8.49 -10.29 23.07
CA MET A 28 8.10 -10.98 21.85
C MET A 28 7.20 -10.08 20.97
N CYS A 29 7.23 -10.27 19.65
CA CYS A 29 6.29 -9.61 18.76
C CYS A 29 4.90 -10.26 18.83
N SER A 30 3.86 -9.57 18.34
CA SER A 30 2.47 -10.05 18.39
C SER A 30 2.22 -11.39 17.69
N LYS A 31 3.06 -11.78 16.72
CA LYS A 31 2.99 -13.08 16.04
C LYS A 31 3.67 -14.18 16.85
N CYS A 32 4.94 -13.96 17.22
CA CYS A 32 5.71 -14.94 17.99
C CYS A 32 5.14 -15.18 19.39
N PHE A 33 4.50 -14.17 20.01
CA PHE A 33 3.78 -14.34 21.27
C PHE A 33 2.61 -15.31 21.14
N LYS A 34 1.76 -15.15 20.10
CA LYS A 34 0.63 -16.05 19.83
C LYS A 34 1.07 -17.49 19.56
N GLU A 35 2.15 -17.66 18.81
CA GLU A 35 2.72 -18.98 18.54
C GLU A 35 3.29 -19.61 19.82
N ALA A 36 3.92 -18.83 20.69
CA ALA A 36 4.43 -19.31 21.97
C ALA A 36 3.30 -19.71 22.93
N THR A 37 2.23 -18.92 23.03
CA THR A 37 1.07 -19.26 23.87
C THR A 37 0.36 -20.51 23.35
N ALA A 38 0.17 -20.64 22.03
CA ALA A 38 -0.45 -21.82 21.42
C ALA A 38 0.38 -23.10 21.66
N LYS A 39 1.72 -23.00 21.67
CA LYS A 39 2.61 -24.13 21.98
C LYS A 39 2.55 -24.52 23.46
N ASN A 40 2.47 -23.55 24.38
CA ASN A 40 2.35 -23.83 25.82
C ASN A 40 0.98 -24.40 26.21
N GLU A 41 -0.10 -23.99 25.52
CA GLU A 41 -1.45 -24.58 25.68
C GLU A 41 -1.54 -26.02 25.15
N ALA A 42 -0.66 -26.40 24.22
CA ALA A 42 -0.55 -27.78 23.75
C ALA A 42 0.22 -28.67 24.74
N VAL A 43 1.23 -28.13 25.44
CA VAL A 43 2.02 -28.87 26.45
C VAL A 43 1.24 -29.10 27.75
N THR A 44 0.30 -28.22 28.11
CA THR A 44 -0.55 -28.38 29.31
C THR A 44 -1.63 -29.47 29.19
N LYS A 45 -1.75 -30.17 28.05
CA LYS A 45 -2.63 -31.35 27.90
C LYS A 45 -1.91 -32.69 28.02
N GLU A 46 -0.58 -32.71 28.09
CA GLU A 46 0.21 -33.95 28.13
C GLU A 46 1.02 -34.12 29.42
N GLU A 47 0.72 -33.35 30.47
CA GLU A 47 1.36 -33.47 31.79
C GLU A 47 0.34 -33.81 32.89
N THR A 48 -0.50 -34.82 32.66
CA THR A 48 -1.29 -35.46 33.73
C THR A 48 -1.47 -36.98 33.56
N THR A 49 -0.70 -37.61 32.67
CA THR A 49 -0.61 -39.07 32.65
C THR A 49 0.85 -39.43 32.45
N ILE A 50 1.31 -40.44 33.20
CA ILE A 50 2.68 -40.98 33.21
C ILE A 50 3.65 -40.27 34.17
N ARG A 51 3.31 -40.38 35.45
CA ARG A 51 4.31 -40.73 36.46
C ARG A 51 3.88 -42.03 37.11
N GLU A 52 4.28 -43.16 36.53
CA GLU A 52 4.84 -44.30 37.27
C GLU A 52 5.45 -45.36 36.30
N GLN A 53 6.69 -45.76 36.59
CA GLN A 53 7.36 -47.03 36.23
C GLN A 53 8.02 -47.22 34.84
N GLN A 54 9.25 -46.68 34.73
CA GLN A 54 10.54 -47.41 34.68
C GLN A 54 10.67 -48.69 33.82
N SER A 55 11.48 -48.62 32.75
CA SER A 55 12.67 -49.49 32.52
C SER A 55 13.34 -49.28 31.14
N THR A 56 14.51 -48.59 31.13
CA THR A 56 15.83 -48.92 30.50
C THR A 56 15.93 -49.40 29.02
N PRO A 57 17.13 -49.56 28.42
CA PRO A 57 17.68 -48.59 27.46
C PRO A 57 18.09 -49.25 26.11
N SER A 58 18.82 -48.48 25.29
CA SER A 58 19.67 -48.92 24.15
C SER A 58 19.00 -49.03 22.78
N THR A 59 19.62 -48.71 21.63
CA THR A 59 20.86 -48.01 21.22
C THR A 59 20.73 -47.83 19.69
N THR A 60 21.42 -46.84 19.13
CA THR A 60 22.09 -46.82 17.81
C THR A 60 21.36 -46.26 16.56
N THR A 61 21.93 -45.12 16.09
CA THR A 61 22.36 -44.77 14.71
C THR A 61 21.29 -44.66 13.61
N THR A 62 21.32 -43.72 12.65
CA THR A 62 22.47 -43.18 11.90
C THR A 62 22.05 -41.91 11.14
N THR A 63 22.95 -40.95 11.12
CA THR A 63 23.30 -39.96 10.08
C THR A 63 22.62 -40.04 8.69
N THR A 64 22.25 -38.87 8.14
CA THR A 64 22.71 -38.29 6.83
C THR A 64 21.93 -37.00 6.57
N THR A 65 22.49 -35.79 6.72
CA THR A 65 23.18 -35.00 5.67
C THR A 65 22.61 -35.14 4.26
N THR A 66 21.83 -34.14 3.82
CA THR A 66 21.97 -33.58 2.47
C THR A 66 21.84 -32.06 2.53
N THR A 67 23.01 -31.44 2.51
CA THR A 67 23.27 -30.11 1.96
C THR A 67 22.81 -30.05 0.50
N THR A 68 21.99 -29.06 0.14
CA THR A 68 22.11 -28.37 -1.15
C THR A 68 22.06 -26.87 -0.90
N THR A 69 23.27 -26.36 -0.80
CA THR A 69 23.71 -24.99 -0.99
C THR A 69 23.18 -24.34 -2.27
N ARG A 70 22.98 -23.01 -2.19
CA ARG A 70 23.37 -21.98 -3.19
C ARG A 70 22.56 -22.00 -4.51
N LYS A 71 22.20 -20.89 -5.16
CA LYS A 71 22.68 -19.51 -5.18
C LYS A 71 21.64 -18.70 -5.98
N HIS A 72 21.48 -17.42 -5.65
CA HIS A 72 21.38 -16.27 -6.56
C HIS A 72 20.81 -16.48 -7.99
N LEU A 73 19.83 -15.66 -8.39
CA LEU A 73 20.06 -14.36 -9.05
C LEU A 73 18.94 -14.02 -10.06
N ARG A 74 18.55 -12.74 -10.06
CA ARG A 74 18.19 -11.90 -11.22
C ARG A 74 16.88 -12.16 -11.99
N THR A 75 16.03 -11.16 -11.89
CA THR A 75 15.55 -10.28 -12.98
C THR A 75 16.07 -10.58 -14.39
N PRO A 76 15.16 -10.53 -15.37
CA PRO A 76 15.29 -9.58 -16.49
C PRO A 76 13.96 -8.83 -16.67
N SER A 77 13.86 -7.49 -16.63
CA SER A 77 14.37 -6.52 -17.59
C SER A 77 14.17 -6.95 -19.05
N PRO A 78 13.18 -6.37 -19.74
CA PRO A 78 13.28 -6.14 -21.17
C PRO A 78 13.70 -4.68 -21.43
N GLU A 79 14.86 -4.55 -22.05
CA GLU A 79 15.42 -3.33 -22.66
C GLU A 79 14.89 -3.17 -24.11
N PRO A 80 15.21 -2.08 -24.84
CA PRO A 80 14.26 -1.24 -25.55
C PRO A 80 14.17 -1.56 -27.05
N ARG A 81 13.11 -1.06 -27.71
CA ARG A 81 13.06 -0.95 -29.17
C ARG A 81 12.98 0.52 -29.55
N ASP A 82 14.01 0.96 -30.27
CA ASP A 82 14.08 2.22 -31.00
C ASP A 82 13.41 2.11 -32.39
N ILE A 83 13.24 3.29 -33.02
CA ILE A 83 12.90 3.60 -34.43
C ILE A 83 11.38 3.73 -34.68
N GLU A 84 10.79 4.84 -35.15
CA GLU A 84 11.28 6.09 -35.74
C GLU A 84 10.23 7.21 -35.62
N THR A 85 10.74 8.44 -35.68
CA THR A 85 10.08 9.74 -35.80
C THR A 85 9.18 9.86 -37.04
N THR A 86 7.91 10.20 -36.84
CA THR A 86 7.13 11.03 -37.78
C THR A 86 6.17 11.95 -37.01
N VAL A 87 6.32 13.26 -37.19
CA VAL A 87 5.44 14.36 -36.75
C VAL A 87 5.17 15.22 -38.00
N PRO A 88 4.13 16.07 -38.07
CA PRO A 88 2.68 15.91 -37.84
C PRO A 88 1.90 16.15 -39.17
N PRO A 89 0.55 16.17 -39.19
CA PRO A 89 -0.10 17.48 -39.02
C PRO A 89 -1.48 17.44 -38.29
N SER A 90 -1.89 18.64 -37.87
CA SER A 90 -3.29 19.09 -37.72
C SER A 90 -4.02 18.78 -36.40
N ILE A 91 -4.04 19.83 -35.58
CA ILE A 91 -5.04 20.17 -34.56
C ILE A 91 -6.47 19.94 -35.11
N PRO A 92 -7.35 19.34 -34.30
CA PRO A 92 -8.65 19.96 -34.09
C PRO A 92 -8.95 20.14 -32.60
N SER A 93 -8.91 21.39 -32.15
CA SER A 93 -9.87 21.93 -31.18
C SER A 93 -10.79 22.87 -31.98
N PRO A 94 -12.04 23.15 -31.57
CA PRO A 94 -12.74 22.74 -30.36
C PRO A 94 -14.10 22.06 -30.67
N SER A 95 -14.63 21.29 -29.73
CA SER A 95 -16.09 21.08 -29.62
C SER A 95 -16.42 20.69 -28.18
N ASP A 96 -16.77 21.70 -27.40
CA ASP A 96 -17.76 21.57 -26.34
C ASP A 96 -19.00 20.90 -26.94
N SER A 97 -19.27 19.66 -26.58
CA SER A 97 -20.54 18.99 -26.85
C SER A 97 -20.80 17.98 -25.75
N LYS A 98 -21.62 18.42 -24.81
CA LYS A 98 -22.35 17.58 -23.86
C LYS A 98 -22.93 16.40 -24.63
N ASN A 99 -22.41 15.20 -24.37
CA ASN A 99 -23.03 13.99 -24.87
C ASN A 99 -24.00 13.50 -23.79
N ASP A 100 -25.26 13.94 -23.91
CA ASP A 100 -26.41 13.50 -23.12
C ASP A 100 -26.83 12.06 -23.47
N ASN A 101 -25.89 11.11 -23.43
CA ASN A 101 -26.14 9.69 -23.69
C ASN A 101 -25.35 8.76 -22.75
N LYS A 102 -24.93 9.26 -21.58
CA LYS A 102 -24.34 8.38 -20.57
C LYS A 102 -25.46 7.65 -19.83
N PRO A 103 -25.49 6.30 -19.80
CA PRO A 103 -26.59 5.58 -19.18
C PRO A 103 -26.68 5.91 -17.70
N VAL A 104 -27.78 6.54 -17.26
CA VAL A 104 -27.95 6.91 -15.85
C VAL A 104 -28.19 5.63 -15.02
N GLN A 105 -27.40 5.44 -13.96
CA GLN A 105 -27.62 4.31 -13.07
C GLN A 105 -28.92 4.50 -12.29
N THR A 106 -29.92 3.68 -12.60
CA THR A 106 -31.23 3.72 -11.95
C THR A 106 -31.12 3.32 -10.47
N ASN A 107 -30.44 2.21 -10.18
CA ASN A 107 -30.31 1.68 -8.82
C ASN A 107 -28.90 1.90 -8.24
N LYS A 108 -28.77 2.86 -7.33
CA LYS A 108 -27.52 3.19 -6.62
C LYS A 108 -27.21 2.24 -5.46
N GLY A 109 -28.14 1.33 -5.14
CA GLY A 109 -27.97 0.29 -4.13
C GLY A 109 -27.22 -0.95 -4.61
N ARG A 110 -26.74 -0.95 -5.86
CA ARG A 110 -25.98 -2.05 -6.45
C ARG A 110 -24.75 -1.53 -7.18
N CYS A 111 -23.72 -2.37 -7.29
CA CYS A 111 -22.54 -2.07 -8.08
C CYS A 111 -22.89 -2.04 -9.57
N PHE A 112 -22.44 -1.00 -10.29
CA PHE A 112 -22.67 -0.88 -11.73
C PHE A 112 -21.99 -2.01 -12.55
N LYS A 113 -20.82 -2.50 -12.14
CA LYS A 113 -20.07 -3.55 -12.86
C LYS A 113 -20.58 -4.98 -12.56
N CYS A 114 -20.73 -5.35 -11.29
CA CYS A 114 -21.06 -6.73 -10.88
C CYS A 114 -22.47 -6.92 -10.29
N ARG A 115 -23.26 -5.85 -10.15
CA ARG A 115 -24.65 -5.87 -9.65
C ARG A 115 -24.84 -6.39 -8.20
N ILE A 116 -23.75 -6.56 -7.44
CA ILE A 116 -23.79 -6.90 -6.01
C ILE A 116 -24.39 -5.74 -5.20
N LYS A 117 -25.09 -6.05 -4.10
CA LYS A 117 -25.72 -5.05 -3.23
C LYS A 117 -24.66 -4.22 -2.51
N VAL A 118 -24.78 -2.90 -2.58
CA VAL A 118 -23.92 -1.92 -1.89
C VAL A 118 -24.70 -1.36 -0.70
N PRO A 119 -24.24 -1.58 0.55
CA PRO A 119 -24.88 -1.04 1.75
C PRO A 119 -25.04 0.49 1.67
N LEU A 120 -26.12 1.04 2.20
CA LEU A 120 -26.42 2.48 2.14
C LEU A 120 -25.24 3.35 2.62
N ALA A 121 -24.60 2.96 3.73
CA ALA A 121 -23.41 3.63 4.25
C ALA A 121 -22.22 3.67 3.27
N LYS A 122 -22.10 2.68 2.37
CA LYS A 122 -21.02 2.58 1.39
C LYS A 122 -21.35 3.22 0.05
N GLN A 123 -22.62 3.54 -0.24
CA GLN A 123 -23.03 4.10 -1.53
C GLN A 123 -22.38 5.47 -1.80
N ALA A 124 -22.32 6.33 -0.78
CA ALA A 124 -21.67 7.64 -0.91
C ALA A 124 -20.14 7.52 -1.05
N ALA A 125 -19.51 6.64 -0.27
CA ALA A 125 -18.05 6.44 -0.31
C ALA A 125 -17.57 5.75 -1.60
N ASN A 126 -18.40 4.89 -2.18
CA ASN A 126 -18.10 4.13 -3.39
C ASN A 126 -18.70 4.76 -4.65
N LYS A 127 -19.16 6.02 -4.56
CA LYS A 127 -19.50 6.82 -5.74
C LYS A 127 -18.20 7.21 -6.44
N CYS A 128 -18.07 6.82 -7.70
CA CYS A 128 -16.98 7.27 -8.55
C CYS A 128 -17.26 8.68 -9.11
N ARG A 129 -16.23 9.35 -9.61
CA ARG A 129 -16.35 10.60 -10.37
C ARG A 129 -17.19 10.42 -11.65
N CYS A 130 -17.29 9.21 -12.20
CA CYS A 130 -18.15 8.86 -13.34
C CYS A 130 -19.63 8.70 -12.99
N ASP A 131 -20.02 9.11 -11.78
CA ASP A 131 -21.38 9.13 -11.22
C ASP A 131 -22.04 7.76 -10.96
N TYR A 132 -21.29 6.68 -11.17
CA TYR A 132 -21.73 5.33 -10.82
C TYR A 132 -21.29 4.91 -9.41
N VAL A 133 -22.07 4.03 -8.81
CA VAL A 133 -21.82 3.43 -7.49
C VAL A 133 -21.30 2.01 -7.65
N PHE A 134 -20.25 1.68 -6.91
CA PHE A 134 -19.56 0.40 -6.98
C PHE A 134 -19.48 -0.31 -5.60
N CYS A 135 -19.11 -1.58 -5.61
CA CYS A 135 -18.67 -2.27 -4.39
C CYS A 135 -17.20 -1.97 -4.10
N ASP A 136 -16.71 -2.37 -2.93
CA ASP A 136 -15.34 -2.06 -2.49
C ASP A 136 -14.26 -2.61 -3.45
N THR A 137 -14.57 -3.72 -4.15
CA THR A 137 -13.68 -4.30 -5.15
C THR A 137 -13.65 -3.55 -6.47
N HIS A 138 -14.69 -2.81 -6.84
CA HIS A 138 -14.80 -2.07 -8.11
C HIS A 138 -14.76 -0.56 -7.92
N ARG A 139 -14.47 -0.07 -6.71
CA ARG A 139 -14.39 1.36 -6.39
C ARG A 139 -13.29 2.09 -7.16
N TYR A 140 -12.18 1.40 -7.45
CA TYR A 140 -11.02 1.98 -8.11
C TYR A 140 -11.21 2.08 -9.64
N PRO A 141 -10.70 3.14 -10.30
CA PRO A 141 -10.83 3.34 -11.75
C PRO A 141 -10.25 2.23 -12.62
N ASP A 142 -9.26 1.47 -12.13
CA ASP A 142 -8.68 0.36 -12.91
C ASP A 142 -9.57 -0.88 -12.91
N ARG A 143 -10.60 -0.91 -12.06
CA ARG A 143 -11.46 -2.07 -11.82
C ARG A 143 -12.89 -1.88 -12.32
N HIS A 144 -13.24 -0.69 -12.77
CA HIS A 144 -14.42 -0.42 -13.56
C HIS A 144 -13.96 0.44 -14.72
N ASP A 145 -14.35 0.15 -15.96
CA ASP A 145 -13.89 0.88 -17.14
C ASP A 145 -14.34 2.36 -17.06
N CYS A 146 -13.58 3.18 -16.34
CA CYS A 146 -13.97 4.53 -16.00
C CYS A 146 -13.74 5.42 -17.20
N GLU A 147 -14.82 5.99 -17.72
CA GLU A 147 -14.79 6.84 -18.91
C GLU A 147 -14.11 8.20 -18.68
N ILE A 148 -13.76 8.55 -17.43
CA ILE A 148 -13.18 9.85 -17.10
C ILE A 148 -11.65 9.80 -17.14
N ASP A 149 -11.05 10.74 -17.87
CA ASP A 149 -9.60 10.99 -17.86
C ASP A 149 -9.18 11.77 -16.59
N TYR A 150 -8.69 11.02 -15.59
CA TYR A 150 -8.15 11.57 -14.35
C TYR A 150 -6.90 12.43 -14.58
N ALA A 151 -6.04 12.07 -15.54
CA ALA A 151 -4.81 12.79 -15.79
C ALA A 151 -5.08 14.19 -16.34
N LYS A 152 -6.06 14.33 -17.24
CA LYS A 152 -6.49 15.65 -17.75
C LYS A 152 -7.12 16.50 -16.64
N MET A 153 -8.03 15.94 -15.85
CA MET A 153 -8.66 16.67 -14.75
C MET A 153 -7.64 17.14 -13.70
N ASP A 154 -6.74 16.25 -13.28
CA ASP A 154 -5.74 16.58 -12.27
C ASP A 154 -4.75 17.63 -12.81
N ARG A 155 -4.38 17.55 -14.10
CA ARG A 155 -3.55 18.58 -14.77
C ARG A 155 -4.22 19.94 -14.77
N GLU A 156 -5.51 20.01 -15.06
CA GLU A 156 -6.27 21.26 -15.03
C GLU A 156 -6.38 21.82 -13.61
N LEU A 157 -6.61 20.96 -12.61
CA LEU A 157 -6.64 21.34 -11.21
C LEU A 157 -5.27 21.87 -10.73
N LEU A 158 -4.18 21.22 -11.13
CA LEU A 158 -2.81 21.67 -10.87
C LEU A 158 -2.52 23.00 -11.55
N ALA A 159 -2.86 23.15 -12.82
CA ALA A 159 -2.67 24.39 -13.57
C ALA A 159 -3.43 25.57 -12.92
N LYS A 160 -4.63 25.31 -12.39
CA LYS A 160 -5.45 26.30 -11.70
C LYS A 160 -4.88 26.71 -10.33
N ASN A 161 -4.31 25.77 -9.59
CA ASN A 161 -3.78 26.03 -8.24
C ASN A 161 -2.31 26.46 -8.23
N ASN A 162 -1.56 26.23 -9.31
CA ASN A 162 -0.16 26.61 -9.38
C ASN A 162 -0.03 28.15 -9.35
N PRO A 163 0.78 28.70 -8.43
CA PRO A 163 1.04 30.14 -8.39
C PRO A 163 1.78 30.58 -9.65
N LYS A 164 1.36 31.70 -10.23
CA LYS A 164 1.99 32.25 -11.44
C LYS A 164 3.34 32.84 -11.08
N LEU A 165 4.43 32.18 -11.47
CA LEU A 165 5.81 32.61 -11.20
C LEU A 165 6.28 33.84 -12.01
N HIS A 166 5.38 34.57 -12.67
CA HIS A 166 5.72 35.68 -13.55
C HIS A 166 5.09 37.02 -13.15
N GLU A 167 4.78 37.21 -11.88
CA GLU A 167 4.70 38.56 -11.33
C GLU A 167 6.12 39.05 -11.06
N ARG A 168 6.80 39.46 -12.14
CA ARG A 168 7.97 40.33 -12.03
C ARG A 168 7.50 41.52 -11.19
N PRO A 169 8.07 41.75 -9.98
CA PRO A 169 7.57 42.80 -9.11
C PRO A 169 7.59 44.13 -9.88
N LYS A 170 6.43 44.73 -10.08
CA LYS A 170 6.28 46.10 -10.60
C LYS A 170 6.76 47.07 -9.51
N GLY A 171 8.05 47.11 -9.25
CA GLY A 171 8.59 47.96 -8.19
C GLY A 171 10.06 47.74 -7.90
N GLY A 172 10.90 48.57 -8.54
CA GLY A 172 12.13 49.14 -8.01
C GLY A 172 13.23 48.22 -7.48
N ARG A 173 14.39 48.25 -8.15
CA ARG A 173 15.74 48.30 -7.54
C ARG A 173 16.76 48.41 -8.67
N SER A 174 17.02 49.64 -9.10
CA SER A 174 18.30 49.98 -9.71
C SER A 174 19.39 49.59 -8.72
N PHE A 175 20.13 48.52 -9.00
CA PHE A 175 21.34 48.16 -8.26
C PHE A 175 22.42 49.18 -8.63
N GLN A 176 22.46 50.32 -7.94
CA GLN A 176 23.66 51.15 -7.92
C GLN A 176 24.63 50.53 -6.92
N ARG A 177 25.70 49.95 -7.45
CA ARG A 177 26.79 49.38 -6.68
C ARG A 177 27.51 50.54 -5.97
N ILE A 178 27.56 50.50 -4.64
CA ILE A 178 28.27 51.50 -3.82
C ILE A 178 29.75 51.13 -3.85
N ASP A 179 30.42 51.32 -4.98
CA ASP A 179 31.87 51.29 -5.05
C ASP A 179 32.33 52.74 -5.22
N SER A 180 32.74 53.38 -4.12
CA SER A 180 33.71 54.49 -4.02
C SER A 180 33.40 55.35 -2.79
N LEU A 181 34.03 55.05 -1.66
CA LEU A 181 34.41 55.99 -0.60
C LEU A 181 35.62 55.42 0.13
#